data_AF-A0A2G1BWY4-F1
#
_entry.id   AF-A0A2G1BWY4-F1
#
_cell.length_a   1.000
_cell.length_b   1.000
_cell.length_c   1.000
_cell.angle_alpha   90.00
_cell.angle_beta   90.00
_cell.angle_gamma   90.00
#
_symmetry.space_group_name_H-M   'P 1'
#
loop_
_entity.id
_entity.type
_entity.pdbx_description
1 polymer ?
#
loop_
_entity_poly.entity_id
_entity_poly.type
_entity_poly.pdbx_seq_one_letter_code
_entity_poly.pdbx_strand_id
1 'polypeptide(L)'
;MRHLKTLVVSQNTSMPKILNWQVSTVPNVETAIEKLYQQAYNVLAISKETKEVDKNKLQKIITVLFPNAILVEFNNESTLSESVKNGYWSKNKPQLKRSYLDNSFDIELASSL
;
A
#
# COMPACT_ATOMS: atom_id res chain seq x y z
N MET A 1 -19.01 3.68 1.72
CA MET A 1 -17.64 4.01 1.27
C MET A 1 -16.77 2.76 1.41
N ARG A 2 -16.19 2.24 0.32
CA ARG A 2 -15.30 1.05 0.39
C ARG A 2 -13.96 1.48 1.02
N HIS A 3 -13.65 0.98 2.21
CA HIS A 3 -12.33 1.17 2.81
C HIS A 3 -11.27 0.36 2.04
N LEU A 4 -10.07 0.93 1.86
CA LEU A 4 -8.94 0.22 1.28
C LEU A 4 -8.42 -0.80 2.29
N LYS A 5 -8.08 -2.01 1.83
CA LYS A 5 -7.71 -3.13 2.72
C LYS A 5 -6.20 -3.35 2.70
N THR A 6 -5.60 -3.41 3.89
CA THR A 6 -4.18 -3.76 4.08
C THR A 6 -4.01 -5.00 4.92
N LEU A 7 -3.05 -5.83 4.53
CA LEU A 7 -2.58 -6.96 5.34
C LEU A 7 -1.18 -6.63 5.86
N VAL A 8 -0.98 -6.76 7.16
CA VAL A 8 0.28 -6.47 7.85
C VAL A 8 0.80 -7.77 8.45
N VAL A 9 2.00 -8.17 8.06
CA VAL A 9 2.71 -9.31 8.63
C VAL A 9 3.70 -8.79 9.67
N SER A 10 3.42 -9.04 10.94
CA SER A 10 4.23 -8.59 12.07
C SER A 10 4.08 -9.53 13.26
N GLN A 11 5.18 -9.82 13.95
CA GLN A 11 5.14 -10.54 15.23
C GLN A 11 4.57 -9.69 16.36
N ASN A 12 4.59 -8.36 16.21
CA ASN A 12 3.99 -7.45 17.17
C ASN A 12 2.48 -7.41 17.00
N THR A 13 1.77 -7.59 18.12
CA THR A 13 0.30 -7.62 18.21
C THR A 13 -0.36 -6.24 18.20
N SER A 14 0.41 -5.17 18.18
CA SER A 14 -0.13 -3.82 18.06
C SER A 14 -0.92 -3.72 16.75
N MET A 15 -2.20 -3.33 16.83
CA MET A 15 -3.01 -3.07 15.65
C MET A 15 -2.70 -1.66 15.15
N PRO A 16 -1.92 -1.49 14.07
CA PRO A 16 -1.61 -0.17 13.61
C PRO A 16 -2.88 0.43 12.99
N LYS A 17 -3.27 1.61 13.47
CA LYS A 17 -4.40 2.36 12.90
C LYS A 17 -3.92 3.19 11.72
N ILE A 18 -4.40 2.86 10.53
CA ILE A 18 -4.17 3.67 9.32
C ILE A 18 -5.50 4.36 8.96
N LEU A 19 -5.50 5.68 8.91
CA LEU A 19 -6.68 6.47 8.58
C LEU A 19 -7.25 6.08 7.21
N ASN A 20 -8.53 5.74 7.13
CA ASN A 20 -9.28 5.31 5.94
C ASN A 20 -8.92 3.92 5.37
N TRP A 21 -8.19 3.10 6.14
CA TRP A 21 -7.82 1.74 5.75
C TRP A 21 -8.30 0.71 6.77
N GLN A 22 -8.74 -0.44 6.26
CA GLN A 22 -9.02 -1.62 7.07
C GLN A 22 -7.74 -2.44 7.17
N VAL A 23 -7.14 -2.43 8.36
CA VAL A 23 -5.87 -3.11 8.64
C VAL A 23 -6.12 -4.48 9.25
N SER A 24 -5.56 -5.52 8.65
CA SER A 24 -5.53 -6.88 9.21
C SER A 24 -4.10 -7.23 9.59
N THR A 25 -3.82 -7.49 10.86
CA THR A 25 -2.51 -7.97 11.32
C THR A 25 -2.48 -9.50 11.37
N VAL A 26 -1.33 -10.06 11.02
CA VAL A 26 -1.09 -11.50 11.01
C VAL A 26 0.35 -11.78 11.47
N PRO A 27 0.56 -12.77 12.36
CA PRO A 27 1.89 -13.06 12.89
C PRO A 27 2.82 -13.78 11.92
N ASN A 28 2.26 -14.62 11.03
CA ASN A 28 3.03 -15.51 10.16
C ASN A 28 2.75 -15.23 8.68
N VAL A 29 3.73 -15.58 7.85
CA VAL A 29 3.63 -15.50 6.38
C VAL A 29 2.58 -16.47 5.83
N GLU A 30 2.50 -17.67 6.38
CA GLU A 30 1.56 -18.71 5.93
C GLU A 30 0.10 -18.29 6.13
N THR A 31 -0.21 -17.75 7.31
CA THR A 31 -1.56 -17.22 7.60
C THR A 31 -1.86 -15.94 6.82
N ALA A 32 -0.82 -15.19 6.41
CA ALA A 32 -1.00 -14.05 5.51
C ALA A 32 -1.40 -14.50 4.10
N ILE A 33 -0.80 -15.59 3.61
CA ILE A 33 -1.16 -16.21 2.33
C ILE A 33 -2.58 -16.77 2.40
N GLU A 34 -2.95 -17.46 3.47
CA GLU A 34 -4.31 -17.98 3.64
C GLU A 34 -5.37 -16.87 3.59
N LYS A 35 -5.14 -15.75 4.30
CA LYS A 35 -6.05 -14.60 4.23
C LYS A 35 -6.08 -13.95 2.86
N LEU A 36 -4.97 -13.91 2.15
CA LEU A 36 -4.91 -13.42 0.76
C LEU A 36 -5.80 -14.24 -0.19
N TYR A 37 -5.86 -15.56 0.02
CA TYR A 37 -6.76 -16.42 -0.76
C TYR A 37 -8.24 -16.19 -0.44
N GLN A 38 -8.56 -15.91 0.82
CA GLN A 38 -9.94 -15.66 1.24
C GLN A 38 -10.43 -14.27 0.81
N GLN A 39 -9.55 -13.28 0.77
CA GLN A 39 -9.94 -11.90 0.49
C GLN A 39 -8.84 -11.12 -0.22
N ALA A 40 -9.22 -10.37 -1.25
CA ALA A 40 -8.30 -9.46 -1.92
C ALA A 40 -7.88 -8.30 -0.98
N TYR A 41 -6.57 -8.11 -0.85
CA TYR A 41 -5.95 -6.97 -0.18
C TYR A 41 -5.20 -6.11 -1.19
N ASN A 42 -5.23 -4.79 -1.01
CA ASN A 42 -4.58 -3.84 -1.92
C ASN A 42 -3.07 -3.75 -1.64
N VAL A 43 -2.68 -3.81 -0.37
CA VAL A 43 -1.29 -3.66 0.07
C VAL A 43 -0.98 -4.71 1.13
N LEU A 44 0.15 -5.40 0.95
CA LEU A 44 0.79 -6.25 1.94
C LEU A 44 2.02 -5.55 2.51
N ALA A 45 2.00 -5.31 3.81
CA ALA A 45 3.13 -4.77 4.55
C ALA A 45 3.81 -5.90 5.33
N ILE A 46 5.12 -6.06 5.19
CA ILE A 46 5.92 -7.04 5.93
C ILE A 46 6.91 -6.32 6.84
N SER A 47 6.97 -6.71 8.12
CA SER A 47 7.98 -6.19 9.05
C SER A 47 9.38 -6.60 8.61
N LYS A 48 10.32 -5.65 8.62
CA LYS A 48 11.70 -5.91 8.23
C LYS A 48 12.40 -6.94 9.12
N GLU A 49 11.94 -7.11 10.36
CA GLU A 49 12.46 -8.11 11.32
C GLU A 49 12.13 -9.56 10.95
N THR A 50 11.24 -9.78 9.98
CA THR A 50 10.95 -11.14 9.49
C THR A 50 12.16 -11.73 8.75
N LYS A 51 12.34 -13.05 8.86
CA LYS A 51 13.45 -13.78 8.22
C LYS A 51 13.41 -13.59 6.70
N GLU A 52 14.58 -13.33 6.09
CA GLU A 52 14.70 -13.14 4.63
C GLU A 52 14.15 -14.32 3.81
N VAL A 53 14.29 -15.55 4.33
CA VAL A 53 13.74 -16.75 3.70
C VAL A 53 12.23 -16.65 3.53
N ASP A 54 11.53 -16.14 4.54
CA ASP A 54 10.07 -16.03 4.53
C ASP A 54 9.61 -14.86 3.65
N LYS A 55 10.38 -13.76 3.60
CA LYS A 55 10.17 -12.67 2.64
C LYS A 55 10.26 -13.14 1.20
N ASN A 56 11.31 -13.90 0.87
CA ASN A 56 11.53 -14.42 -0.48
C ASN A 56 10.42 -15.38 -0.92
N LYS A 57 9.91 -16.22 0.00
CA LYS A 57 8.75 -17.07 -0.26
C LYS A 57 7.50 -16.23 -0.55
N LEU A 58 7.22 -15.23 0.30
CA LEU A 58 6.05 -14.37 0.18
C LEU A 58 6.09 -13.54 -1.12
N GLN A 59 7.26 -13.00 -1.47
CA GLN A 59 7.46 -12.26 -2.71
C GLN A 59 7.23 -13.12 -3.95
N LYS A 60 7.77 -14.35 -3.99
CA LYS A 60 7.54 -15.28 -5.11
C LYS A 60 6.06 -15.63 -5.24
N ILE A 61 5.40 -15.91 -4.12
CA ILE A 61 3.98 -16.27 -4.07
C ILE A 61 3.10 -15.11 -4.55
N ILE A 62 3.32 -13.89 -4.03
CA ILE A 62 2.58 -12.70 -4.47
C ILE A 62 2.79 -12.45 -5.96
N THR A 63 4.03 -12.54 -6.44
CA THR A 63 4.34 -12.24 -7.84
C THR A 63 3.63 -13.20 -8.80
N VAL A 64 3.48 -14.48 -8.42
CA VAL A 64 2.82 -15.50 -9.25
C VAL A 64 1.31 -15.47 -9.12
N LEU A 65 0.78 -15.35 -7.90
CA LEU A 65 -0.65 -15.57 -7.62
C LEU A 65 -1.46 -14.27 -7.53
N PHE A 66 -0.81 -13.15 -7.20
CA PHE A 66 -1.47 -11.86 -6.97
C PHE A 66 -0.67 -10.72 -7.62
N PRO A 67 -0.60 -10.67 -8.97
CA PRO A 67 0.24 -9.69 -9.69
C PRO A 67 -0.12 -8.22 -9.38
N ASN A 68 -1.36 -7.98 -8.95
CA ASN A 68 -1.88 -6.67 -8.61
C ASN A 68 -1.63 -6.26 -7.15
N ALA A 69 -1.23 -7.20 -6.29
CA ALA A 69 -0.93 -6.88 -4.90
C ALA A 69 0.40 -6.12 -4.78
N ILE A 70 0.44 -5.18 -3.83
CA ILE A 70 1.61 -4.34 -3.61
C ILE A 70 2.31 -4.83 -2.35
N LEU A 71 3.55 -5.29 -2.50
CA LEU A 71 4.41 -5.65 -1.37
C LEU A 71 5.15 -4.40 -0.88
N VAL A 72 5.11 -4.14 0.42
CA VAL A 72 5.80 -3.03 1.09
C VAL A 72 6.53 -3.58 2.31
N GLU A 73 7.76 -3.13 2.54
CA GLU A 73 8.48 -3.41 3.78
C GLU A 73 8.38 -2.21 4.72
N PHE A 74 8.26 -2.48 6.02
CA PHE A 74 8.29 -1.43 7.04
C PHE A 74 9.24 -1.81 8.18
N ASN A 75 9.91 -0.80 8.74
CA ASN A 75 10.85 -0.98 9.85
C ASN A 75 10.14 -0.90 11.20
N ASN A 76 9.31 0.13 11.39
CA ASN A 76 8.65 0.45 12.66
C ASN A 76 7.16 0.76 12.46
N GLU A 77 6.35 0.61 13.52
CA GLU A 77 4.91 0.96 13.51
C GLU A 77 4.64 2.40 13.08
N SER A 78 5.50 3.35 13.46
CA SER A 78 5.39 4.76 13.05
C SER A 78 5.50 4.92 11.52
N THR A 79 6.39 4.15 10.89
CA THR A 79 6.64 4.19 9.44
C THR A 79 5.65 3.36 8.63
N LEU A 80 4.86 2.49 9.27
CA LEU A 80 3.97 1.56 8.58
C LEU A 80 2.86 2.29 7.82
N SER A 81 2.25 3.30 8.44
CA SER A 81 1.18 4.07 7.81
C SER A 81 1.63 4.81 6.55
N GLU A 82 2.84 5.37 6.60
CA GLU A 82 3.45 6.08 5.49
C GLU A 82 3.91 5.12 4.39
N SER A 83 4.55 4.00 4.77
CA SER A 83 5.01 2.97 3.84
C SER A 83 3.85 2.37 3.05
N VAL A 84 2.73 2.06 3.72
CA VAL A 84 1.51 1.55 3.09
C VAL A 84 0.92 2.55 2.11
N LYS A 85 0.81 3.83 2.51
CA LYS A 85 0.29 4.89 1.64
C LYS A 85 1.18 5.10 0.43
N ASN A 86 2.50 5.18 0.64
CA ASN A 86 3.48 5.36 -0.43
C ASN A 86 3.48 4.18 -1.41
N GLY A 87 3.40 2.95 -0.90
CA GLY A 87 3.26 1.75 -1.72
C GLY A 87 2.00 1.77 -2.56
N TYR A 88 0.85 2.11 -1.97
CA TYR A 88 -0.40 2.22 -2.71
C TYR A 88 -0.37 3.29 -3.80
N TRP A 89 0.11 4.50 -3.45
CA TRP A 89 0.16 5.61 -4.38
C TRP A 89 1.25 5.49 -5.44
N SER A 90 2.30 4.67 -5.23
CA SER A 90 3.32 4.46 -6.27
C SER A 90 2.74 3.76 -7.51
N LYS A 91 1.87 2.75 -7.32
CA LYS A 91 1.16 2.06 -8.42
C LYS A 91 -0.14 2.74 -8.83
N ASN A 92 -0.88 3.34 -7.90
CA ASN A 92 -2.19 3.95 -8.16
C ASN A 92 -2.16 5.48 -8.25
N LYS A 93 -0.98 6.06 -8.51
CA LYS A 93 -0.86 7.51 -8.74
C LYS A 93 -1.85 7.88 -9.85
N PRO A 94 -2.81 8.79 -9.58
CA PRO A 94 -3.59 9.36 -10.66
C PRO A 94 -2.56 9.96 -11.61
N GLN A 95 -2.59 9.57 -12.89
CA GLN A 95 -1.68 10.13 -13.87
C GLN A 95 -1.66 11.64 -13.67
N LEU A 96 -0.45 12.20 -13.62
CA LEU A 96 -0.19 13.64 -13.60
C LEU A 96 -0.60 14.31 -14.94
N LYS A 97 -1.66 13.81 -15.57
CA LYS A 97 -2.39 14.37 -16.70
C LYS A 97 -3.69 15.05 -16.24
N ARG A 98 -3.86 15.30 -14.95
CA ARG A 98 -4.79 16.34 -14.51
C ARG A 98 -4.07 17.66 -14.73
N SER A 99 -4.25 18.22 -15.93
CA SER A 99 -4.07 19.65 -16.17
C SER A 99 -4.99 20.34 -15.16
N TYR A 100 -4.44 20.76 -14.03
CA TYR A 100 -5.16 21.58 -13.07
C TYR A 100 -5.26 22.95 -13.72
N LEU A 101 -6.40 23.17 -14.38
CA LEU A 101 -6.86 24.43 -14.94
C LEU A 101 -5.90 25.08 -15.94
N ASP A 102 -6.43 25.23 -17.14
CA ASP A 102 -5.87 25.96 -18.24
C ASP A 102 -5.66 27.43 -17.82
N ASN A 103 -4.54 27.75 -17.16
CA ASN A 103 -4.14 29.12 -16.82
C ASN A 103 -3.99 30.01 -18.06
N SER A 104 -4.18 29.48 -19.26
CA SER A 104 -4.22 30.23 -20.51
C SER A 104 -5.25 31.36 -20.46
N PHE A 105 -6.44 31.15 -19.85
CA PHE A 105 -7.46 32.20 -19.76
C PHE A 105 -7.00 33.37 -18.89
N ASP A 106 -6.44 33.10 -17.71
CA ASP A 106 -5.94 34.15 -16.81
C ASP A 106 -4.69 34.87 -17.38
N ILE A 107 -3.83 34.14 -18.11
CA ILE A 107 -2.66 34.71 -18.80
C ILE A 107 -3.08 35.60 -19.97
N GLU A 108 -4.07 35.19 -20.75
CA GLU A 108 -4.59 35.95 -21.90
C GLU A 108 -5.27 37.25 -21.43
N LEU A 109 -6.04 37.19 -20.35
CA LEU A 109 -6.69 38.35 -19.73
C LEU A 109 -5.67 39.35 -19.14
N ALA A 110 -4.62 38.84 -18.48
CA ALA A 110 -3.55 39.69 -17.96
C ALA A 110 -2.68 40.31 -19.06
N SER A 111 -2.54 39.64 -20.21
CA SER A 111 -1.81 40.16 -21.37
C SER A 111 -2.59 41.20 -22.19
N SER A 112 -3.91 41.29 -21.98
CA SER A 112 -4.82 42.19 -22.70
C SER A 112 -5.16 43.47 -21.91
N LEU A 113 -4.53 43.71 -20.76
CA LEU A 113 -4.59 44.93 -19.95
C LEU A 113 -3.31 45.77 -20.14
#